data_AF-A0A197KFB9-F1
#
_entry.id   AF-A0A197KFB9-F1
#
_cell.length_a   1.000
_cell.length_b   1.000
_cell.length_c   1.000
_cell.angle_alpha   90.00
_cell.angle_beta   90.00
_cell.angle_gamma   90.00
#
_symmetry.space_group_name_H-M   'P 1'
#
loop_
_entity.id
_entity.type
_entity.pdbx_description
1 polymer ?
#
loop_
_entity_poly.entity_id
_entity_poly.type
_entity_poly.pdbx_seq_one_letter_code
_entity_poly.pdbx_strand_id
1 'polypeptide(L)' 'FNFALAYAVPPLLESIQYRTYFIFGGFCVAMTIHVFFMFPETKGRTLEEMDQIFNSDVPMFKAWE' A
#
# COMPACT_ATOMS: atom_id res chain seq x y z
N PHE A 1 -7.90 -1.37 13.08
CA PHE A 1 -6.91 -2.18 12.33
C PHE A 1 -6.28 -3.26 13.21
N ASN A 2 -5.56 -2.90 14.28
CA ASN A 2 -4.91 -3.88 15.16
C ASN A 2 -5.86 -4.94 15.76
N PHE A 3 -7.07 -4.56 16.20
CA PHE A 3 -8.06 -5.52 16.72
C PHE A 3 -8.52 -6.55 15.68
N ALA A 4 -8.78 -6.12 14.44
CA ALA A 4 -9.23 -7.01 13.37
C ALA A 4 -8.14 -8.02 12.97
N LEU A 5 -6.88 -7.58 12.90
CA LEU A 5 -5.74 -8.48 12.65
C LEU A 5 -5.52 -9.44 13.83
N ALA A 6 -5.54 -8.95 15.06
CA ALA A 6 -5.36 -9.80 16.24
C ALA A 6 -6.46 -10.87 16.36
N TYR A 7 -7.67 -10.59 15.87
CA TYR A 7 -8.76 -11.56 15.82
C TYR A 7 -8.67 -12.52 14.63
N ALA A 8 -8.28 -12.05 13.45
CA ALA A 8 -8.28 -12.85 12.22
C ALA A 8 -7.04 -13.76 12.09
N VAL A 9 -5.88 -13.33 12.58
CA VAL A 9 -4.61 -14.05 12.39
C VAL A 9 -4.55 -15.40 13.14
N PRO A 10 -4.98 -15.52 14.41
CA PRO A 10 -4.97 -16.81 15.11
C PRO A 10 -5.76 -17.93 14.41
N PRO A 11 -7.04 -17.74 13.98
CA PRO A 11 -7.79 -18.80 13.29
C PRO A 11 -7.24 -19.09 11.88
N LEU A 12 -6.64 -18.11 11.21
CA LEU A 12 -5.94 -18.30 9.93
C LEU A 12 -4.70 -19.19 10.08
N LEU A 13 -3.93 -19.01 11.16
CA LEU A 13 -2.76 -19.84 11.44
C LEU A 13 -3.13 -21.26 11.90
N GLU A 14 -4.25 -21.43 12.58
CA GLU A 14 -4.74 -22.76 12.99
C GLU A 14 -5.26 -23.59 11.80
N SER A 15 -6.05 -22.96 10.92
CA SER A 15 -6.70 -23.65 9.80
C SER A 15 -5.79 -23.89 8.59
N ILE A 16 -4.97 -22.90 8.24
CA ILE A 16 -4.24 -22.83 6.96
C ILE A 16 -2.71 -22.86 7.18
N GLN A 17 -2.25 -22.73 8.42
CA GLN A 17 -0.85 -22.82 8.85
C GLN A 17 0.08 -21.93 8.01
N TYR A 18 1.11 -22.52 7.39
CA TYR A 18 2.10 -21.80 6.60
C TYR A 18 1.51 -21.11 5.36
N ARG A 19 0.35 -21.55 4.86
CA ARG A 19 -0.19 -20.95 3.63
C ARG A 19 -0.75 -19.54 3.89
N THR A 20 -0.99 -19.17 5.14
CA THR A 20 -1.35 -17.82 5.57
C THR A 20 -0.29 -16.79 5.18
N TYR A 21 0.99 -17.19 5.10
CA TYR A 21 2.06 -16.32 4.61
C TYR A 21 1.89 -15.91 3.14
N PHE A 22 1.32 -16.78 2.29
CA PHE A 22 1.02 -16.41 0.90
C PHE A 22 -0.11 -15.40 0.80
N ILE A 23 -1.08 -15.43 1.72
CA ILE A 23 -2.15 -14.43 1.80
C ILE A 23 -1.55 -13.06 2.16
N PHE A 24 -0.71 -13.01 3.19
CA PHE A 24 0.01 -11.78 3.55
C PHE A 24 0.92 -11.29 2.42
N GLY A 25 1.66 -12.18 1.77
CA GLY A 25 2.47 -11.84 0.60
C GLY A 25 1.64 -11.27 -0.55
N GLY A 26 0.46 -11.84 -0.83
CA GLY A 26 -0.47 -11.33 -1.82
C GLY A 26 -0.99 -9.93 -1.49
N PHE A 27 -1.35 -9.68 -0.23
CA PHE A 27 -1.73 -8.34 0.22
C PHE A 27 -0.57 -7.34 0.13
N CYS A 28 0.67 -7.74 0.44
CA CYS A 28 1.83 -6.90 0.24
C CYS A 28 2.04 -6.54 -1.23
N VAL A 29 1.95 -7.50 -2.15
CA VAL A 29 2.07 -7.24 -3.60
C VAL A 29 0.95 -6.34 -4.10
N ALA A 30 -0.30 -6.59 -3.68
CA ALA A 30 -1.42 -5.75 -4.03
C ALA A 30 -1.24 -4.31 -3.52
N MET A 31 -0.72 -4.13 -2.30
CA MET A 31 -0.38 -2.82 -1.74
C MET A 31 0.75 -2.16 -2.53
N THR A 32 1.80 -2.89 -2.92
CA THR A 32 2.88 -2.36 -3.76
C THR A 32 2.35 -1.87 -5.10
N ILE A 33 1.50 -2.64 -5.78
CA ILE A 33 0.88 -2.25 -7.04
C ILE A 33 0.02 -1.00 -6.84
N HIS A 34 -0.81 -0.98 -5.80
CA HIS A 34 -1.67 0.15 -5.49
C HIS A 34 -0.89 1.44 -5.23
N VAL A 35 0.17 1.36 -4.41
CA VAL A 35 1.04 2.52 -4.11
C VAL A 35 1.79 2.98 -5.36
N PHE A 36 2.31 2.05 -6.16
CA PHE A 36 3.05 2.39 -7.39
C PHE A 36 2.21 3.20 -8.39
N PHE A 37 0.92 2.88 -8.54
CA PHE A 37 0.06 3.57 -9.50
C PHE A 37 -0.70 4.78 -8.94
N MET A 38 -1.04 4.79 -7.65
CA MET A 38 -1.94 5.79 -7.08
C MET A 38 -1.25 6.85 -6.23
N PHE A 39 -0.04 6.58 -5.71
CA PHE A 39 0.63 7.49 -4.79
C PHE A 39 1.92 8.05 -5.41
N PRO A 40 2.04 9.38 -5.54
CA PRO A 40 3.29 10.03 -5.98
C PRO A 40 4.35 9.98 -4.86
N GLU A 41 5.63 10.04 -5.23
CA GLU A 41 6.75 10.07 -4.27
C GLU A 41 6.70 11.36 -3.45
N THR A 42 6.50 11.23 -2.13
CA THR A 42 6.32 12.38 -1.23
C THR A 42 7.62 12.91 -0.64
N LYS A 43 8.74 12.22 -0.89
CA LYS A 43 10.02 12.50 -0.25
C LYS A 43 10.72 13.69 -0.89
N GLY A 44 11.05 14.69 -0.07
CA GLY A 44 11.87 15.84 -0.50
C GLY A 44 11.12 16.90 -1.29
N ARG A 45 9.79 16.79 -1.42
CA ARG A 45 8.90 17.82 -1.98
C ARG A 45 8.36 18.71 -0.87
N THR A 46 8.23 20.00 -1.16
CA THR A 46 7.54 20.96 -0.28
C THR A 46 6.02 20.75 -0.34
N LEU A 47 5.29 21.22 0.67
CA LEU A 47 3.82 21.07 0.70
C LEU A 47 3.13 21.75 -0.51
N GLU A 48 3.70 22.84 -1.01
CA GLU A 48 3.20 23.57 -2.18
C GLU A 48 3.38 22.76 -3.47
N GLU A 49 4.52 22.08 -3.64
CA GLU A 49 4.76 21.20 -4.79
C GLU A 49 3.86 19.95 -4.75
N MET A 50 3.56 19.43 -3.56
CA MET A 50 2.62 18.31 -3.42
C MET A 50 1.21 18.69 -3.84
N ASP A 51 0.73 19.86 -3.43
CA ASP A 51 -0.57 20.38 -3.85
C ASP A 51 -0.64 20.57 -5.37
N GLN A 52 0.46 21.04 -5.99
CA GLN A 52 0.56 21.11 -7.45
C GLN A 52 0.51 19.74 -8.12
N ILE A 53 1.18 18.72 -7.59
CA ILE A 53 1.18 17.35 -8.14
C ILE A 53 -0.22 16.73 -8.06
N PHE A 54 -0.93 16.91 -6.94
CA PHE A 54 -2.29 16.39 -6.77
C PHE A 54 -3.35 17.13 -7.59
N ASN A 55 -3.16 18.43 -7.87
CA ASN A 55 -4.06 19.23 -8.70
C ASN A 55 -3.72 19.19 -10.21
N SER A 56 -2.55 18.67 -10.58
CA SER A 56 -2.16 18.49 -11.97
C SER A 56 -2.77 17.21 -12.52
N ASP A 57 -3.37 17.25 -13.72
CA ASP A 57 -3.90 16.07 -14.44
C ASP A 57 -2.78 15.17 -15.01
N VAL A 58 -1.62 15.17 -14.36
CA VAL A 58 -0.49 14.35 -14.76
C VAL A 58 -0.68 12.94 -14.21
N PRO A 59 -0.35 11.91 -15.01
CA PRO A 59 -0.39 10.56 -14.50
C PRO A 59 0.51 10.41 -13.26
N MET A 60 -0.05 9.91 -12.15
CA MET A 60 0.65 9.75 -10.86
C MET A 60 1.95 8.94 -10.97
N PHE A 61 2.07 8.05 -11.96
CA PHE A 61 3.29 7.28 -12.24
C PHE A 61 4.47 8.13 -12.75
N LYS A 62 4.23 9.38 -13.15
CA LYS A 62 5.28 10.31 -13.58
C LYS A 62 5.87 11.13 -12.42
N ALA A 63 5.19 11.12 -11.27
CA ALA A 63 5.66 11.79 -10.06
C ALA A 63 6.83 11.07 -9.36
N TRP A 64 7.27 9.93 -9.92
CA TRP A 64 8.48 9.22 -9.50
C TRP A 64 9.76 9.76 -10.17
N GLU A 65 9.63 10.70 -11.13
CA GLU A 65 10.71 11.53 -11.68
C GLU A 65 10.89 12.84 -10.87
#